data_AF-A0A962HA11-F1
#
_entry.id   AF-A0A962HA11-F1
#
_cell.length_a   1.000
_cell.length_b   1.000
_cell.length_c   1.000
_cell.angle_alpha   90.00
_cell.angle_beta   90.00
_cell.angle_gamma   90.00
#
_symmetry.space_group_name_H-M   'P 1'
#
loop_
_entity.id
_entity.type
_entity.pdbx_description
1 polymer ?
#
loop_
_entity_poly.entity_id
_entity_poly.type
_entity_poly.pdbx_seq_one_letter_code
_entity_poly.pdbx_strand_id
1 'polypeptide(L)'
;LAAGDTRRDEDDFVLRLFEQYGIETEEMGGRNHRLDPEYLSSEDFPWPAEGPMTVTFDRETALSREDLPLLRMDHPLVSATIELLISSETGNAAFLVDPSLPPRSAWITGVFLLECVADRALDVERYLP
;
A
#
# COMPACT_ATOMS: atom_id res chain seq x y z
N LEU A 1 0.40 18.67 5.42
CA LEU A 1 1.69 17.96 5.29
C LEU A 1 2.23 17.45 6.63
N ALA A 2 2.40 18.29 7.66
CA ALA A 2 2.89 17.84 8.98
C ALA A 2 2.01 16.79 9.71
N ALA A 3 0.69 16.82 9.52
CA ALA A 3 -0.23 15.88 10.18
C ALA A 3 -0.11 14.42 9.70
N GLY A 4 0.43 14.18 8.51
CA GLY A 4 0.61 12.82 7.98
C GLY A 4 1.83 12.10 8.57
N ASP A 5 2.80 12.83 9.10
CA ASP A 5 4.07 12.21 9.57
C ASP A 5 3.93 11.39 10.85
N THR A 6 2.87 11.64 11.62
CA THR A 6 2.59 10.95 12.88
C THR A 6 1.69 9.73 12.71
N ARG A 7 1.20 9.44 11.50
CA ARG A 7 0.23 8.39 11.21
C ARG A 7 0.89 7.04 11.02
N ARG A 8 1.05 6.30 12.12
CA ARG A 8 1.63 4.95 12.11
C ARG A 8 0.77 3.92 11.36
N ASP A 9 -0.52 4.18 11.23
CA ASP A 9 -1.45 3.39 10.42
C ASP A 9 -1.10 3.43 8.93
N GLU A 10 -0.56 4.55 8.44
CA GLU A 10 -0.10 4.67 7.05
C GLU A 10 1.19 3.88 6.83
N ASP A 11 2.14 3.92 7.78
CA ASP A 11 3.37 3.13 7.73
C ASP A 11 3.05 1.61 7.64
N ASP A 12 2.19 1.11 8.54
CA ASP A 12 1.76 -0.30 8.56
C ASP A 12 1.09 -0.72 7.25
N PHE A 13 0.23 0.15 6.70
CA PHE A 13 -0.41 -0.11 5.41
C PHE A 13 0.62 -0.25 4.29
N VAL A 14 1.59 0.66 4.20
CA VAL A 14 2.63 0.62 3.16
C VAL A 14 3.49 -0.65 3.27
N LEU A 15 3.89 -1.03 4.49
CA LEU A 15 4.68 -2.24 4.71
C LEU A 15 3.91 -3.50 4.29
N ARG A 16 2.65 -3.62 4.71
CA ARG A 16 1.78 -4.76 4.33
C ARG A 16 1.48 -4.78 2.84
N LEU A 17 1.36 -3.62 2.20
CA LEU A 17 1.20 -3.50 0.76
C LEU A 17 2.42 -4.06 0.03
N PHE A 18 3.63 -3.76 0.49
CA PHE A 18 4.87 -4.30 -0.10
C PHE A 18 5.02 -5.81 0.15
N GLU A 19 4.70 -6.28 1.35
CA GLU A 19 4.71 -7.72 1.69
C GLU A 19 3.77 -8.53 0.78
N GLN A 20 2.60 -7.99 0.42
CA GLN A 20 1.65 -8.62 -0.51
C GLN A 20 2.28 -8.95 -1.88
N TYR A 21 3.30 -8.20 -2.30
CA TYR A 21 4.02 -8.43 -3.56
C TYR A 21 5.33 -9.21 -3.39
N GLY A 22 5.67 -9.62 -2.17
CA GLY A 22 6.88 -10.39 -1.87
C GLY A 22 8.12 -9.54 -1.58
N ILE A 23 7.94 -8.27 -1.21
CA ILE A 23 9.01 -7.44 -0.68
C ILE A 23 9.10 -7.69 0.82
N GLU A 24 10.22 -8.24 1.28
CA GLU A 24 10.48 -8.44 2.69
C GLU A 24 10.77 -7.11 3.36
N THR A 25 10.22 -6.90 4.56
CA THR A 25 10.43 -5.69 5.35
C THR A 25 11.10 -6.04 6.67
N GLU A 26 12.25 -5.40 6.96
CA GLU A 26 13.01 -5.61 8.19
C GLU A 26 13.12 -4.28 8.95
N GLU A 27 12.58 -4.22 10.18
CA GLU A 27 12.67 -3.02 11.03
C GLU A 27 14.10 -2.85 11.57
N MET A 28 14.71 -1.70 11.26
CA MET A 28 16.07 -1.33 11.71
C MET A 28 16.05 -0.38 12.91
N GLY A 29 14.87 -0.08 13.44
CA GLY A 29 14.64 0.86 14.54
C GLY A 29 14.53 2.31 14.06
N GLY A 30 13.89 3.17 14.87
CA GLY A 30 13.70 4.58 14.55
C GLY A 30 12.81 4.82 13.32
N ARG A 31 11.84 3.93 13.06
CA ARG A 31 10.99 3.93 11.85
C ARG A 31 11.78 3.79 10.54
N ASN A 32 12.95 3.18 10.61
CA ASN A 32 13.72 2.78 9.45
C ASN A 32 13.42 1.33 9.11
N HIS A 33 13.23 1.05 7.82
CA HIS A 33 12.95 -0.28 7.33
C HIS A 33 13.88 -0.60 6.17
N ARG A 34 14.46 -1.80 6.16
CA ARG A 34 15.07 -2.36 4.96
C ARG A 34 13.99 -3.09 4.17
N LEU A 35 13.93 -2.78 2.88
CA LEU A 35 13.02 -3.39 1.93
C LEU A 35 13.85 -4.27 0.98
N ASP A 36 13.50 -5.55 0.89
CA ASP A 36 14.23 -6.53 0.08
C ASP A 36 13.30 -7.19 -0.95
N PRO A 37 13.54 -7.03 -2.26
CA PRO A 37 12.68 -7.57 -3.31
C PRO A 37 12.99 -9.05 -3.64
N GLU A 38 13.71 -9.79 -2.80
CA GLU A 38 14.15 -11.17 -3.09
C GLU A 38 13.00 -12.10 -3.56
N TYR A 39 11.81 -11.94 -2.99
CA TYR A 39 10.63 -12.76 -3.29
C TYR A 39 9.60 -12.03 -4.17
N LEU A 40 10.00 -10.95 -4.84
CA LEU A 40 9.13 -10.14 -5.66
C LEU A 40 8.45 -11.01 -6.74
N SER A 41 7.13 -11.05 -6.67
CA SER A 41 6.31 -12.04 -7.40
C SER A 41 5.71 -11.52 -8.72
N SER A 42 5.82 -10.21 -8.99
CA SER A 42 5.24 -9.55 -10.16
C SER A 42 6.34 -8.90 -11.01
N GLU A 43 6.39 -9.25 -12.29
CA GLU A 43 7.34 -8.66 -13.26
C GLU A 43 7.04 -7.18 -13.56
N ASP A 44 5.79 -6.76 -13.38
CA ASP A 44 5.34 -5.38 -13.62
C ASP A 44 5.51 -4.48 -12.38
N PHE A 45 6.00 -5.02 -11.26
CA PHE A 45 6.18 -4.23 -10.05
C PHE A 45 7.27 -3.17 -10.26
N PRO A 46 7.02 -1.89 -9.92
CA PRO A 46 7.89 -0.76 -10.23
C PRO A 46 9.12 -0.65 -9.30
N TRP A 47 9.85 -1.74 -9.09
CA TRP A 47 11.00 -1.77 -8.20
C TRP A 47 12.24 -1.08 -8.81
N PRO A 48 13.01 -0.28 -8.04
CA PRO A 48 14.27 0.29 -8.52
C PRO A 48 15.32 -0.78 -8.90
N ALA A 49 16.11 -0.52 -9.94
CA ALA A 49 17.13 -1.47 -10.41
C ALA A 49 18.31 -1.69 -9.42
N GLU A 50 18.38 -0.88 -8.36
CA GLU A 50 19.50 -0.83 -7.41
C GLU A 50 19.47 -1.93 -6.33
N GLY A 51 18.45 -2.80 -6.33
CA GLY A 51 18.32 -3.92 -5.40
C GLY A 51 17.63 -3.54 -4.08
N PRO A 52 17.96 -4.18 -2.95
CA PRO A 52 17.41 -3.85 -1.64
C PRO A 52 17.73 -2.41 -1.25
N MET A 53 16.79 -1.73 -0.58
CA MET A 53 16.96 -0.34 -0.15
C MET A 53 16.52 -0.15 1.31
N THR A 54 17.13 0.82 1.99
CA THR A 54 16.69 1.24 3.32
C THR A 54 15.91 2.54 3.20
N VAL A 55 14.75 2.60 3.84
CA VAL A 55 13.85 3.76 3.85
C VAL A 55 13.58 4.19 5.28
N THR A 56 13.06 5.40 5.45
CA THR A 56 12.55 5.88 6.73
C THR A 56 11.16 6.48 6.57
N PHE A 57 10.30 6.28 7.56
CA PHE A 57 9.02 7.01 7.68
C PHE A 57 9.15 8.29 8.52
N ASP A 58 10.34 8.57 9.05
CA ASP A 58 10.62 9.77 9.85
C ASP A 58 11.26 10.89 9.01
N ARG A 59 10.57 12.02 8.90
CA ARG A 59 11.05 13.14 8.08
C ARG A 59 12.31 13.79 8.65
N GLU A 60 12.45 13.92 9.97
CA GLU A 60 13.67 14.49 10.55
C GLU A 60 14.88 13.61 10.22
N THR A 61 14.72 12.29 10.30
CA THR A 61 15.74 11.33 9.87
C THR A 61 16.08 11.51 8.40
N ALA A 62 15.10 11.52 7.49
CA ALA A 62 15.36 11.70 6.05
C ALA A 62 16.05 13.04 5.70
N LEU A 63 15.71 14.13 6.40
CA LEU A 63 16.33 15.44 6.18
C LEU A 63 17.78 15.51 6.70
N SER A 64 18.11 14.70 7.70
CA SER A 64 19.47 14.61 8.26
C SER A 64 20.36 13.59 7.57
N ARG A 65 19.75 12.63 6.84
CA ARG A 65 20.42 11.50 6.20
C ARG A 65 19.94 11.29 4.77
N GLU A 66 20.71 11.77 3.82
CA GLU A 66 20.42 11.63 2.37
C GLU A 66 20.42 10.17 1.90
N ASP A 67 21.07 9.26 2.62
CA ASP A 67 21.09 7.82 2.34
C ASP A 67 19.81 7.08 2.78
N LEU A 68 18.89 7.76 3.47
CA LEU A 68 17.61 7.23 3.92
C LEU A 68 16.45 8.00 3.28
N PRO A 69 15.99 7.59 2.08
CA PRO A 69 14.83 8.20 1.44
C PRO A 69 13.58 8.09 2.32
N LEU A 70 12.78 9.16 2.31
CA LEU A 70 11.51 9.24 3.02
C LEU A 70 10.44 8.44 2.27
N LEU A 71 9.95 7.36 2.87
CA LEU A 71 8.83 6.57 2.36
C LEU A 71 7.52 7.06 3.00
N ARG A 72 6.56 7.44 2.16
CA ARG A 72 5.22 7.92 2.56
C ARG A 72 4.18 7.45 1.57
N MET A 73 2.91 7.60 1.93
CA MET A 73 1.78 7.29 1.05
C MET A 73 1.85 7.98 -0.32
N ASP A 74 2.42 9.19 -0.39
CA ASP A 74 2.60 9.97 -1.62
C ASP A 74 3.89 9.62 -2.40
N HIS A 75 4.67 8.64 -1.93
CA HIS A 75 5.87 8.21 -2.63
C HIS A 75 5.51 7.51 -3.95
N PRO A 76 6.20 7.80 -5.07
CA PRO A 76 5.86 7.22 -6.38
C PRO A 76 5.79 5.69 -6.39
N LEU A 77 6.71 5.03 -5.65
CA LEU A 77 6.69 3.57 -5.47
C LEU A 77 5.36 3.10 -4.84
N VAL A 78 4.91 3.75 -3.78
CA VAL A 78 3.67 3.39 -3.07
C VAL A 78 2.46 3.63 -3.96
N SER A 79 2.38 4.79 -4.61
CA SER A 79 1.28 5.11 -5.53
C SER A 79 1.19 4.10 -6.68
N ALA A 80 2.33 3.72 -7.26
CA ALA A 80 2.37 2.75 -8.34
C ALA A 80 2.03 1.31 -7.86
N THR A 81 2.41 0.93 -6.63
CA THR A 81 1.97 -0.34 -6.05
C THR A 81 0.47 -0.36 -5.73
N ILE A 82 -0.10 0.77 -5.28
CA ILE A 82 -1.55 0.88 -5.08
C ILE A 82 -2.30 0.71 -6.41
N GLU A 83 -1.80 1.34 -7.48
CA GLU A 83 -2.36 1.17 -8.82
C GLU A 83 -2.33 -0.30 -9.26
N LEU A 84 -1.21 -1.00 -9.01
CA LEU A 84 -1.07 -2.43 -9.29
C LEU A 84 -2.05 -3.28 -8.47
N LEU A 85 -2.35 -2.88 -7.23
CA LEU A 85 -3.32 -3.59 -6.37
C LEU A 85 -4.74 -3.42 -6.89
N ILE A 86 -5.14 -2.17 -7.19
CA ILE A 86 -6.50 -1.85 -7.64
C ILE A 86 -6.80 -2.45 -9.02
N SER A 87 -5.78 -2.56 -9.87
CA SER A 87 -5.89 -3.22 -11.18
C SER A 87 -5.83 -4.75 -11.11
N SER A 88 -5.48 -5.33 -9.96
CA SER A 88 -5.40 -6.78 -9.79
C SER A 88 -6.76 -7.42 -9.56
N GLU A 89 -6.90 -8.69 -9.96
CA GLU A 89 -8.03 -9.52 -9.55
C GLU A 89 -7.86 -10.12 -8.14
N THR A 90 -6.63 -10.08 -7.61
CA THR A 90 -6.29 -10.65 -6.31
C THR A 90 -6.99 -9.88 -5.20
N GLY A 91 -7.71 -10.57 -4.33
CA GLY A 91 -8.44 -9.97 -3.20
C GLY A 91 -9.88 -9.55 -3.52
N ASN A 92 -10.34 -9.68 -4.76
CA ASN A 92 -11.72 -9.33 -5.14
C ASN A 92 -12.78 -10.24 -4.51
N ALA A 93 -12.40 -11.46 -4.13
CA ALA A 93 -13.27 -12.39 -3.41
C ALA A 93 -12.47 -13.17 -2.37
N ALA A 94 -13.04 -13.29 -1.17
CA ALA A 94 -12.52 -14.12 -0.10
C ALA A 94 -13.68 -14.86 0.58
N PHE A 95 -13.40 -16.03 1.13
CA PHE A 95 -14.35 -16.76 1.96
C PHE A 95 -13.63 -17.26 3.22
N LEU A 96 -14.39 -17.41 4.30
CA LEU A 96 -13.90 -18.01 5.53
C LEU A 96 -14.99 -18.91 6.11
N VAL A 97 -14.58 -19.94 6.82
CA VAL A 97 -15.50 -20.82 7.55
C VAL A 97 -15.63 -20.28 8.97
N ASP A 98 -16.82 -19.77 9.30
CA ASP A 98 -17.14 -19.27 10.63
C ASP A 98 -17.97 -20.30 11.42
N PRO A 99 -17.41 -20.95 12.46
CA PRO A 99 -18.13 -21.91 13.29
C PRO A 99 -19.28 -21.32 14.09
N SER A 100 -19.35 -19.98 14.22
CA SER A 100 -20.41 -19.29 14.95
C SER A 100 -21.72 -19.17 14.15
N LEU A 101 -21.68 -19.38 12.82
CA LEU A 101 -22.85 -19.30 11.96
C LEU A 101 -23.78 -20.53 12.11
N PRO A 102 -25.11 -20.35 12.04
CA PRO A 102 -26.05 -21.47 12.03
C PRO A 102 -25.79 -22.46 10.88
N PRO A 103 -26.11 -23.75 11.06
CA PRO A 103 -25.97 -24.74 9.99
C PRO A 103 -26.71 -24.33 8.72
N ARG A 104 -26.07 -24.52 7.56
CA ARG A 104 -26.63 -24.20 6.23
C ARG A 104 -26.95 -22.71 6.05
N SER A 105 -26.18 -21.83 6.67
CA SER A 105 -26.25 -20.38 6.45
C SER A 105 -24.96 -19.85 5.81
N ALA A 106 -25.05 -18.67 5.20
CA ALA A 106 -23.92 -17.94 4.64
C ALA A 106 -24.14 -16.42 4.82
N TRP A 107 -23.07 -15.70 5.11
CA TRP A 107 -23.03 -14.24 5.02
C TRP A 107 -22.26 -13.86 3.76
N ILE A 108 -22.86 -13.03 2.91
CA ILE A 108 -22.19 -12.41 1.78
C ILE A 108 -22.08 -10.90 2.03
N THR A 109 -20.85 -10.38 1.94
CA THR A 109 -20.57 -8.94 1.95
C THR A 109 -20.04 -8.56 0.57
N GLY A 110 -20.56 -7.48 0.00
CA GLY A 110 -20.08 -6.90 -1.25
C GLY A 110 -19.59 -5.47 -1.01
N VAL A 111 -18.44 -5.14 -1.60
CA VAL A 111 -17.91 -3.78 -1.68
C VAL A 111 -18.16 -3.29 -3.10
N PHE A 112 -18.81 -2.14 -3.25
CA PHE A 112 -19.17 -1.58 -4.55
C PHE A 112 -18.47 -0.23 -4.73
N LEU A 113 -17.88 -0.01 -5.90
CA LEU A 113 -17.33 1.27 -6.31
C LEU A 113 -18.32 1.97 -7.24
N LEU A 114 -18.62 3.23 -6.96
CA LEU A 114 -19.44 4.06 -7.83
C LEU A 114 -18.52 4.99 -8.64
N GLU A 115 -18.31 4.69 -9.91
CA GLU A 115 -17.48 5.51 -10.80
C GLU A 115 -18.35 6.36 -11.74
N CYS A 116 -17.96 7.62 -11.94
CA CYS A 116 -18.59 8.50 -12.91
C CYS A 116 -17.70 8.64 -14.16
N VAL A 117 -18.20 8.19 -15.31
CA VAL A 117 -17.53 8.41 -16.60
C VAL A 117 -17.93 9.78 -17.14
N ALA A 118 -17.08 10.79 -16.93
CA ALA A 118 -17.32 12.17 -17.31
C ALA A 118 -16.07 12.84 -17.90
N ASP A 119 -16.25 13.94 -18.62
CA ASP A 119 -15.14 14.76 -19.10
C ASP A 119 -14.38 15.38 -17.90
N ARG A 120 -13.05 15.34 -17.92
CA ARG A 120 -12.19 15.90 -16.86
C ARG A 120 -12.48 17.39 -16.58
N ALA A 121 -12.94 18.14 -17.59
CA ALA A 121 -13.32 19.54 -17.42
C ALA A 121 -14.49 19.75 -16.44
N LEU A 122 -15.27 18.71 -16.13
CA LEU A 122 -16.41 18.77 -15.21
C LEU A 122 -16.02 18.62 -13.73
N ASP A 123 -14.76 18.26 -13.41
CA ASP A 123 -14.23 18.14 -12.04
C ASP A 123 -15.14 17.31 -11.10
N VAL A 124 -15.65 16.17 -11.60
CA VAL A 124 -16.65 15.35 -10.88
C VAL A 124 -16.07 14.72 -9.61
N GLU A 125 -14.77 14.39 -9.61
CA GLU A 125 -14.04 13.80 -8.47
C GLU A 125 -14.12 14.67 -7.20
N ARG A 126 -14.30 15.99 -7.33
CA ARG A 126 -14.52 16.88 -6.18
C ARG A 126 -15.83 16.58 -5.43
N TYR A 127 -16.83 16.06 -6.12
CA TYR A 127 -18.17 15.79 -5.57
C TYR A 127 -18.42 14.31 -5.34
N LEU A 128 -17.74 13.45 -6.10
CA LEU A 128 -17.81 12.01 -5.99
C LEU A 128 -16.38 11.43 -6.06
N PRO A 129 -15.66 11.42 -4.93
CA PRO A 129 -14.32 10.86 -4.84
C PRO A 129 -14.30 9.33 -4.81
#